data_AF-A0A519TKQ8-F1
#
_entry.id   AF-A0A519TKQ8-F1
#
_cell.length_a   1.000
_cell.length_b   1.000
_cell.length_c   1.000
_cell.angle_alpha   90.00
_cell.angle_beta   90.00
_cell.angle_gamma   90.00
#
_symmetry.space_group_name_H-M   'P 1'
#
loop_
_entity.id
_entity.type
_entity.pdbx_description
1 polymer ?
#
loop_
_entity_poly.entity_id
_entity_poly.type
_entity_poly.pdbx_seq_one_letter_code
_entity_poly.pdbx_strand_id
1 'polypeptide(L)' 'MSTKQIHLEVQAKQYRFVLKLLEALPFVRVSQPNKPVLTAEQQANYENVQQGFEELKLMRAGKLQAQPIQQLLDELSD' A
#
# COMPACT_ATOMS: atom_id res chain seq x y z
N MET A 1 -14.02 8.07 29.28
CA MET A 1 -12.56 7.91 29.33
C MET A 1 -11.94 9.27 29.06
N SER A 2 -10.96 9.71 29.86
CA SER A 2 -10.27 10.99 29.64
C SER A 2 -9.19 10.80 28.60
N THR A 3 -9.32 11.45 27.45
CA THR A 3 -8.35 11.40 26.36
C THR A 3 -7.32 12.52 26.57
N LYS A 4 -6.03 12.21 26.46
CA LYS A 4 -4.94 13.18 26.52
C LYS A 4 -4.21 13.20 25.17
N GLN A 5 -3.86 14.39 24.69
CA GLN A 5 -3.18 14.60 23.42
C GLN A 5 -1.74 15.05 23.65
N ILE A 6 -0.81 14.49 22.88
CA ILE A 6 0.61 14.80 22.94
C ILE A 6 1.05 15.23 21.54
N HIS A 7 1.71 16.39 21.45
CA HIS A 7 2.37 16.86 20.24
C HIS A 7 3.88 16.63 20.37
N LEU A 8 4.49 16.06 19.35
CA LEU A 8 5.91 15.72 19.31
C LEU A 8 6.57 16.46 18.15
N GLU A 9 7.52 17.32 18.45
CA GLU A 9 8.41 17.91 17.45
C GLU A 9 9.69 17.08 17.39
N VAL A 10 9.96 16.50 16.21
CA VAL A 10 11.12 15.64 15.99
C VAL A 10 11.86 16.09 14.74
N GLN A 11 13.18 15.93 14.75
CA GLN A 11 13.98 16.24 13.58
C GLN A 11 13.57 15.34 12.41
N ALA A 12 13.49 15.89 11.20
CA ALA A 12 13.02 15.18 10.00
C ALA A 12 13.76 13.83 9.78
N LYS A 13 15.07 13.80 10.03
CA LYS A 13 15.91 12.59 9.91
C LYS A 13 15.46 11.46 10.85
N GLN A 14 14.89 11.80 11.99
CA GLN A 14 14.47 10.87 13.04
C GLN A 14 12.97 10.54 12.97
N TYR A 15 12.19 11.30 12.20
CA TYR A 15 10.73 11.14 12.08
C TYR A 15 10.32 9.69 11.81
N ARG A 16 10.92 9.05 10.81
CA ARG A 16 10.59 7.66 10.43
C ARG A 16 10.92 6.65 11.53
N PHE A 17 11.98 6.88 12.29
CA PHE A 17 12.35 6.01 13.42
C PHE A 17 11.35 6.16 14.56
N VAL A 18 11.04 7.41 14.95
CA VAL A 18 10.10 7.70 16.04
C VAL A 18 8.70 7.18 15.70
N LEU A 19 8.25 7.36 14.46
CA LEU A 19 6.97 6.84 13.99
C LEU A 19 6.86 5.32 14.16
N LYS A 20 7.87 4.57 13.72
CA LYS A 20 7.90 3.11 13.88
C LYS A 20 7.90 2.68 15.36
N LEU A 21 8.60 3.42 16.22
CA LEU A 21 8.62 3.15 17.65
C LEU A 21 7.24 3.35 18.27
N LEU A 22 6.54 4.43 17.89
CA LEU A 22 5.19 4.72 18.38
C LEU A 22 4.15 3.72 17.86
N GLU A 23 4.27 3.29 16.59
CA GLU A 23 3.41 2.26 16.00
C GLU A 23 3.56 0.88 16.66
N ALA A 24 4.73 0.60 17.27
CA ALA A 24 4.95 -0.64 18.02
C ALA A 24 4.23 -0.68 19.39
N LEU A 25 3.71 0.47 19.87
CA LEU A 25 3.03 0.55 21.16
C LEU A 25 1.52 0.29 20.99
N PRO A 26 0.94 -0.75 21.62
CA PRO A 26 -0.44 -1.17 21.36
C PRO A 26 -1.51 -0.17 21.82
N PHE A 27 -1.11 0.79 22.67
CA PHE A 27 -1.98 1.82 23.22
C PHE A 27 -1.87 3.17 22.48
N VAL A 28 -0.99 3.28 21.48
CA VAL A 28 -0.78 4.50 20.72
C VAL A 28 -1.54 4.43 19.40
N ARG A 29 -2.35 5.46 19.14
CA ARG A 29 -2.95 5.68 17.82
C ARG A 29 -2.27 6.87 17.18
N VAL A 30 -1.52 6.61 16.11
CA VAL A 30 -0.93 7.67 15.31
C VAL A 30 -2.00 8.18 14.35
N SER A 31 -2.46 9.41 14.55
CA SER A 31 -3.24 10.13 13.56
C SER A 31 -2.27 10.79 12.56
N GLN A 32 -1.89 10.09 11.51
CA GLN A 32 -1.16 10.73 10.41
C GLN A 32 -2.14 11.64 9.65
N PRO A 33 -1.88 12.96 9.56
CA PRO A 33 -2.81 13.87 8.89
C PRO A 33 -2.91 13.67 7.38
N ASN A 34 -2.09 12.82 6.75
CA ASN A 34 -2.19 12.58 5.32
C ASN A 34 -1.93 11.11 5.02
N LYS A 35 -2.95 10.41 4.48
CA LYS A 35 -2.69 9.38 3.49
C LYS A 35 -1.77 10.01 2.44
N PRO A 36 -0.78 9.29 1.89
CA PRO A 36 -0.03 9.82 0.76
C PRO A 36 -1.07 10.30 -0.26
N VAL A 37 -1.07 11.61 -0.54
CA VAL A 37 -1.86 12.16 -1.63
C VAL A 37 -1.16 11.65 -2.87
N LEU A 38 -1.58 10.47 -3.32
CA LEU A 38 -1.11 9.90 -4.56
C LEU A 38 -1.51 10.88 -5.65
N THR A 39 -0.56 11.21 -6.53
CA THR A 39 -0.93 11.89 -7.78
C THR A 39 -1.91 11.01 -8.54
N ALA A 40 -2.70 11.57 -9.46
CA ALA A 40 -3.65 10.79 -10.27
C ALA A 40 -2.97 9.59 -10.96
N GLU A 41 -1.73 9.76 -11.43
CA GLU A 41 -0.89 8.71 -12.01
C GLU A 41 -0.50 7.63 -11.00
N GLN A 42 -0.13 8.02 -9.77
CA GLN A 42 0.23 7.08 -8.71
C GLN A 42 -0.99 6.30 -8.20
N GLN A 43 -2.17 6.93 -8.19
CA GLN A 43 -3.43 6.27 -7.85
C GLN A 43 -3.81 5.25 -8.92
N ALA A 44 -3.73 5.61 -10.21
CA ALA A 44 -3.98 4.70 -11.32
C ALA A 44 -3.02 3.50 -11.28
N ASN A 45 -1.74 3.73 -11.02
CA ASN A 45 -0.76 2.64 -10.87
C ASN A 45 -1.07 1.73 -9.67
N TYR A 46 -1.50 2.30 -8.55
CA TYR A 46 -1.89 1.51 -7.38
C TYR A 46 -3.10 0.61 -7.67
N GLU A 47 -4.11 1.16 -8.35
CA GLU A 47 -5.31 0.43 -8.76
C GLU A 47 -4.99 -0.70 -9.74
N ASN A 48 -4.15 -0.43 -10.74
CA ASN A 48 -3.69 -1.44 -11.71
C ASN A 48 -2.95 -2.61 -11.02
N VAL A 49 -2.06 -2.29 -10.07
CA VAL A 49 -1.33 -3.33 -9.32
C VAL A 49 -2.27 -4.14 -8.45
N GLN A 50 -3.23 -3.49 -7.75
CA GLN A 50 -4.23 -4.22 -6.96
C GLN A 50 -5.09 -5.14 -7.81
N GLN A 51 -5.53 -4.67 -8.98
CA GLN A 51 -6.30 -5.47 -9.92
C GLN A 51 -5.54 -6.73 -10.35
N GLY A 52 -4.26 -6.59 -10.73
CA GLY A 52 -3.43 -7.74 -11.10
C GLY A 52 -3.31 -8.79 -9.98
N PHE A 53 -3.24 -8.38 -8.71
CA PHE A 53 -3.24 -9.33 -7.59
C PHE A 53 -4.57 -10.08 -7.41
N GLU A 54 -5.72 -9.42 -7.62
CA GLU A 54 -7.02 -10.08 -7.55
C GLU A 54 -7.25 -11.02 -8.74
N GLU A 55 -6.80 -10.66 -9.95
CA GLU A 55 -6.83 -11.54 -11.11
C GLU A 55 -6.00 -12.81 -10.88
N LEU A 56 -4.77 -12.67 -10.38
CA LEU A 56 -3.91 -13.82 -10.03
C LEU A 56 -4.55 -14.73 -8.97
N LYS A 57 -5.27 -14.14 -8.01
CA LYS A 57 -5.98 -14.89 -6.97
C LYS A 57 -7.17 -15.65 -7.54
N LEU A 58 -7.92 -15.07 -8.47
CA LEU A 58 -9.01 -15.73 -9.19
C LEU A 58 -8.49 -16.86 -10.09
N MET A 59 -7.34 -16.66 -10.75
CA MET A 59 -6.65 -17.70 -11.51
C MET A 59 -6.22 -18.88 -10.62
N ARG A 60 -5.58 -18.61 -9.47
CA ARG A 60 -5.22 -19.68 -8.50
C ARG A 60 -6.43 -20.41 -7.94
N ALA A 61 -7.54 -19.72 -7.75
CA ALA A 61 -8.81 -20.32 -7.31
C ALA A 61 -9.52 -21.12 -8.42
N GLY A 62 -8.95 -21.19 -9.63
CA GLY A 62 -9.54 -21.87 -10.79
C GLY A 62 -10.79 -21.16 -11.35
N LYS A 63 -11.04 -19.91 -10.93
CA LYS A 63 -12.21 -19.12 -11.35
C LYS A 63 -11.96 -18.26 -12.59
N LEU A 64 -10.69 -18.11 -12.98
CA LEU A 64 -10.27 -17.40 -14.18
C LEU A 64 -9.41 -18.35 -15.02
N GLN A 65 -9.63 -18.40 -16.34
CA GLN A 65 -8.75 -19.14 -17.24
C GLN A 65 -7.41 -18.41 -17.33
N ALA A 66 -6.33 -19.13 -17.04
CA ALA A 66 -4.99 -18.60 -17.18
C ALA A 66 -4.64 -18.45 -18.67
N GLN A 67 -4.19 -17.27 -19.10
CA GLN A 67 -3.52 -17.14 -20.38
C GLN A 67 -2.14 -17.83 -20.31
N PRO A 68 -1.77 -18.64 -21.31
CA PRO A 68 -0.43 -19.19 -21.44
C PRO A 68 0.63 -18.08 -21.45
N ILE A 69 1.75 -18.32 -20.76
CA ILE A 69 2.88 -17.39 -20.67
C ILE A 69 3.41 -17.01 -22.08
N GLN A 70 3.39 -17.94 -23.03
CA GLN A 70 3.77 -17.67 -24.42
C GLN A 70 2.94 -16.53 -25.05
N GLN A 71 1.62 -16.51 -24.86
CA GLN A 71 0.77 -15.47 -25.44
C GLN A 71 1.07 -14.09 -24.86
N LEU A 72 1.39 -14.02 -23.56
CA LEU A 72 1.79 -12.77 -22.90
C LEU A 72 3.16 -12.26 -23.41
N LEU A 73 4.08 -13.17 -23.75
CA LEU A 73 5.39 -12.80 -24.30
C LEU A 73 5.27 -12.32 -25.76
N ASP A 74 4.36 -12.91 -26.53
CA ASP A 74 4.07 -12.49 -27.90
C ASP A 74 3.49 -11.06 -27.92
N GLU A 75 2.56 -10.73 -27.02
CA GLU A 75 1.96 -9.38 -26.88
C GLU A 75 2.94 -8.27 -26.44
N LEU A 76 4.06 -8.63 -25.80
CA LEU A 76 5.10 -7.68 -25.36
C LEU A 76 6.18 -7.42 -26.43
N SER A 77 6.16 -8.21 -27.50
CA SER A 77 7.18 -8.17 -28.57
C SER A 77 6.74 -7.33 -29.79
N ASP A 78 5.49 -6.87 -29.80
CA ASP A 78 4.89 -5.91 -30.75
C ASP A 78 4.84 -4.48 -30.14
#